data_AF-A0AAV3URH1-F1
#
_entry.id   AF-A0AAV3URH1-F1
#
_cell.length_a   1.000
_cell.length_b   1.000
_cell.length_c   1.000
_cell.angle_alpha   90.00
_cell.angle_beta   90.00
_cell.angle_gamma   90.00
#
_symmetry.space_group_name_H-M   'P 1'
#
loop_
_entity.id
_entity.type
_entity.pdbx_description
1 polymer ?
#
loop_
_entity_poly.entity_id
_entity_poly.type
_entity_poly.pdbx_seq_one_letter_code
_entity_poly.pdbx_strand_id
1 'polypeptide(L)'
;MEDYKRAFPEAELFAAPGLDRRRSDLTFDGLLGSAPDQRWAPTIDQAAFLGHWWLTEIEFFHRPSKTLILGDICYNLGSKMPLKTKLVARLLGMDGDLSVPRDLRLTMKSKAAGRRSIDRILDWEFERVIVGHGQVVEHDAKRRVREAFDWLL
;
A
#
# COMPACT_ATOMS: atom_id res chain seq x y z
N MET A 1 16.30 9.44 -3.67
CA MET A 1 16.79 8.68 -2.50
C MET A 1 18.17 9.18 -2.07
N GLU A 2 19.12 9.33 -2.99
CA GLU A 2 20.41 9.96 -2.68
C GLU A 2 20.26 11.35 -2.05
N ASP A 3 19.36 12.20 -2.56
CA ASP A 3 19.12 13.51 -1.96
C ASP A 3 18.57 13.45 -0.53
N TYR A 4 17.77 12.42 -0.20
CA TYR A 4 17.27 12.22 1.16
C TYR A 4 18.36 11.72 2.10
N LYS A 5 19.20 10.76 1.70
CA LYS A 5 20.36 10.32 2.51
C LYS A 5 21.40 11.45 2.65
N ARG A 6 21.56 12.30 1.65
CA ARG A 6 22.43 13.49 1.72
C ARG A 6 21.90 14.49 2.76
N ALA A 7 20.59 14.72 2.79
CA ALA A 7 19.94 15.63 3.73
C ALA A 7 19.80 15.03 5.15
N PHE A 8 19.63 13.71 5.25
CA PHE A 8 19.45 12.96 6.49
C PHE A 8 20.39 11.74 6.51
N PRO A 9 21.69 11.94 6.79
CA PRO A 9 22.69 10.87 6.72
C PRO A 9 22.41 9.69 7.65
N GLU A 10 21.79 9.96 8.79
CA GLU A 10 21.46 8.96 9.81
C GLU A 10 20.10 8.26 9.57
N ALA A 11 19.32 8.70 8.57
CA ALA A 11 18.03 8.08 8.29
C ALA A 11 18.24 6.65 7.79
N GLU A 12 17.67 5.66 8.47
CA GLU A 12 17.70 4.28 8.02
C GLU A 12 16.70 4.04 6.87
N LEU A 13 17.12 3.23 5.90
CA LEU A 13 16.36 2.93 4.70
C LEU A 13 15.87 1.47 4.70
N PHE A 14 14.56 1.29 4.75
CA PHE A 14 13.91 -0.02 4.71
C PHE A 14 13.31 -0.34 3.35
N ALA A 15 13.40 -1.60 2.95
CA ALA A 15 12.84 -2.11 1.70
C ALA A 15 11.78 -3.19 1.93
N ALA A 16 10.79 -3.25 1.04
CA ALA A 16 9.99 -4.45 0.88
C ALA A 16 10.85 -5.57 0.27
N PRO A 17 10.56 -6.85 0.55
CA PRO A 17 11.29 -7.98 -0.02
C PRO A 17 11.38 -7.91 -1.55
N GLY A 18 12.60 -8.05 -2.08
CA GLY A 18 12.87 -8.03 -3.52
C GLY A 18 13.13 -6.64 -4.11
N LEU A 19 12.85 -5.55 -3.38
CA LEU A 19 13.21 -4.21 -3.82
C LEU A 19 14.73 -3.98 -3.78
N ASP A 20 15.41 -4.53 -2.78
CA ASP A 20 16.86 -4.56 -2.62
C ASP A 20 17.58 -5.10 -3.86
N ARG A 21 17.02 -6.15 -4.48
CA ARG A 21 17.57 -6.75 -5.70
C ARG A 21 17.29 -5.92 -6.96
N ARG A 22 16.23 -5.12 -6.95
CA ARG A 22 15.84 -4.23 -8.07
C ARG A 22 16.53 -2.86 -8.01
N ARG A 23 16.89 -2.41 -6.81
CA ARG A 23 17.51 -1.12 -6.53
C ARG A 23 18.88 -1.32 -5.90
N SER A 24 19.77 -1.96 -6.65
CA SER A 24 21.18 -2.15 -6.27
C SER A 24 21.98 -0.85 -6.18
N ASP A 25 21.40 0.25 -6.68
CA ASP A 25 21.89 1.61 -6.50
C ASP A 25 21.67 2.15 -5.07
N LEU A 26 20.86 1.48 -4.25
CA LEU A 26 20.57 1.88 -2.87
C LEU A 26 21.12 0.87 -1.85
N THR A 27 21.60 1.39 -0.72
CA THR A 27 21.93 0.57 0.45
C THR A 27 20.76 0.59 1.42
N PHE A 28 20.18 -0.59 1.68
CA PHE A 28 19.07 -0.76 2.61
C PHE A 28 19.59 -1.25 3.96
N ASP A 29 19.11 -0.62 5.03
CA ASP A 29 19.43 -0.93 6.43
C ASP A 29 18.60 -2.13 6.95
N GLY A 30 17.52 -2.49 6.24
CA GLY A 30 16.88 -3.79 6.41
C GLY A 30 15.69 -4.05 5.49
N LEU A 31 15.21 -5.30 5.54
CA LEU A 31 14.06 -5.77 4.79
C LEU A 31 12.86 -5.95 5.73
N LEU A 32 11.74 -5.39 5.31
CA LEU A 32 10.46 -5.51 6.01
C LEU A 32 9.74 -6.80 5.62
N GLY A 33 8.69 -7.12 6.38
CA GLY A 33 7.86 -8.29 6.13
C GLY A 33 6.46 -8.11 6.69
N SER A 34 5.77 -9.21 6.99
CA SER A 34 4.43 -9.12 7.60
C SER A 34 4.46 -8.91 9.11
N ALA A 35 5.61 -9.08 9.78
CA ALA A 35 5.74 -8.75 11.19
C ALA A 35 6.17 -7.28 11.34
N PRO A 36 5.59 -6.51 12.28
CA PRO A 36 6.06 -5.17 12.60
C PRO A 36 7.51 -5.22 13.09
N ASP A 37 8.32 -4.25 12.65
CA ASP A 37 9.68 -4.09 13.18
C ASP A 37 9.62 -3.58 14.62
N GLN A 38 10.53 -4.08 15.47
CA GLN A 38 10.56 -3.76 16.91
C GLN A 38 10.62 -2.25 17.20
N ARG A 39 11.21 -1.46 16.30
CA ARG A 39 11.35 0.00 16.47
C ARG A 39 10.02 0.75 16.50
N TRP A 40 9.03 0.27 15.74
CA TRP A 40 7.69 0.87 15.71
C TRP A 40 6.57 -0.08 16.11
N ALA A 41 6.87 -1.35 16.34
CA ALA A 41 5.92 -2.36 16.80
C ALA A 41 5.05 -1.92 17.99
N PRO A 42 5.49 -1.04 18.93
CA PRO A 42 4.62 -0.51 20.00
C PRO A 42 3.50 0.42 19.54
N THR A 43 3.58 1.05 18.35
CA THR A 43 2.54 1.97 17.83
C THR A 43 1.99 1.63 16.46
N ILE A 44 2.76 0.93 15.62
CA ILE A 44 2.43 0.66 14.21
C ILE A 44 2.44 -0.86 13.96
N ASP A 45 1.34 -1.37 13.42
CA ASP A 45 1.27 -2.70 12.82
C ASP A 45 1.71 -2.66 11.36
N GLN A 46 2.06 -3.83 10.83
CA GLN A 46 2.61 -4.00 9.50
C GLN A 46 2.08 -5.29 8.89
N ALA A 47 1.86 -5.30 7.58
CA ALA A 47 1.56 -6.50 6.81
C ALA A 47 2.18 -6.37 5.42
N ALA A 48 2.63 -7.50 4.85
CA ALA A 48 3.04 -7.52 3.46
C ALA A 48 1.85 -7.88 2.57
N PHE A 49 1.58 -7.08 1.54
CA PHE A 49 0.70 -7.48 0.45
C PHE A 49 1.46 -8.40 -0.51
N LEU A 50 1.01 -9.64 -0.62
CA LEU A 50 1.68 -10.71 -1.35
C LEU A 50 0.87 -11.21 -2.53
N GLY A 51 1.51 -11.99 -3.40
CA GLY A 51 0.84 -12.73 -4.47
C GLY A 51 0.88 -12.05 -5.83
N HIS A 52 1.34 -10.80 -5.91
CA HIS A 52 1.68 -10.19 -7.19
C HIS A 52 2.98 -10.80 -7.76
N TRP A 53 3.08 -10.91 -9.09
CA TRP A 53 4.19 -11.59 -9.77
C TRP A 53 5.60 -11.00 -9.53
N TRP A 54 5.72 -9.70 -9.27
CA TRP A 54 7.01 -9.05 -8.94
C TRP A 54 6.93 -8.01 -7.81
N LEU A 55 5.72 -7.63 -7.39
CA LEU A 55 5.55 -6.60 -6.37
C LEU A 55 5.31 -7.27 -5.02
N THR A 56 5.99 -6.77 -4.00
CA THR A 56 5.63 -6.97 -2.61
C THR A 56 5.60 -5.58 -2.01
N GLU A 57 4.49 -5.27 -1.37
CA GLU A 57 4.27 -3.98 -0.74
C GLU A 57 4.05 -4.17 0.75
N ILE A 58 4.40 -3.16 1.54
CA ILE A 58 4.30 -3.20 2.99
C ILE A 58 3.30 -2.13 3.41
N GLU A 59 2.20 -2.60 3.99
CA GLU A 59 1.14 -1.75 4.50
C GLU A 59 1.31 -1.55 5.99
N PHE A 60 0.96 -0.36 6.47
CA PHE A 60 1.10 0.01 7.87
C PHE A 60 -0.23 0.38 8.48
N PHE A 61 -0.40 0.05 9.76
CA PHE A 61 -1.54 0.50 10.55
C PHE A 61 -1.07 1.20 11.81
N HIS A 62 -1.30 2.52 11.87
CA HIS A 62 -1.00 3.31 13.05
C HIS A 62 -2.18 3.21 14.03
N ARG A 63 -1.98 2.42 15.10
CA ARG A 63 -3.03 2.10 16.08
C ARG A 63 -3.62 3.33 16.77
N PRO A 64 -2.83 4.29 17.29
CA PRO A 64 -3.37 5.41 18.05
C PRO A 64 -4.36 6.28 17.26
N SER A 65 -4.09 6.51 15.97
CA SER A 65 -4.99 7.31 15.11
C SER A 65 -5.97 6.46 14.30
N LYS A 66 -5.93 5.13 14.46
CA LYS A 66 -6.70 4.18 13.65
C LYS A 66 -6.54 4.41 12.14
N THR A 67 -5.32 4.67 11.69
CA THR A 67 -5.03 5.00 10.29
C THR A 67 -4.33 3.85 9.59
N LEU A 68 -4.97 3.30 8.56
CA LEU A 68 -4.34 2.43 7.58
C LEU A 68 -3.56 3.29 6.57
N ILE A 69 -2.35 2.88 6.24
CA ILE A 69 -1.51 3.50 5.22
C ILE A 69 -1.28 2.45 4.14
N LEU A 70 -1.80 2.74 2.95
CA LEU A 70 -1.61 1.95 1.74
C LEU A 70 -0.68 2.70 0.78
N GLY A 71 0.24 2.00 0.14
CA GLY A 71 1.07 2.58 -0.91
C GLY A 71 0.37 2.54 -2.27
N ASP A 72 0.89 1.70 -3.16
CA ASP A 72 0.52 1.58 -4.55
C ASP A 72 -0.47 0.45 -4.85
N ILE A 73 -0.86 -0.35 -3.85
CA ILE A 73 -1.89 -1.38 -4.05
C ILE A 73 -3.31 -0.80 -4.15
N CYS A 74 -3.54 0.44 -3.75
CA CYS A 74 -4.86 1.04 -3.70
C CYS A 74 -4.83 2.56 -3.81
N TYR A 75 -5.70 3.12 -4.64
CA TYR A 75 -5.73 4.56 -4.94
C TYR A 75 -7.09 5.17 -4.63
N ASN A 76 -7.10 6.45 -4.30
CA ASN A 76 -8.32 7.25 -4.18
C ASN A 76 -8.15 8.57 -4.93
N LEU A 77 -7.97 8.50 -6.25
CA LEU A 77 -7.58 9.65 -7.09
C LEU A 77 -8.57 10.82 -7.04
N GLY A 78 -9.81 10.58 -6.60
CA GLY A 78 -10.85 11.59 -6.49
C GLY A 78 -11.35 12.08 -7.86
N SER A 79 -12.16 13.13 -7.84
CA SER A 79 -12.86 13.63 -9.04
C SER A 79 -12.10 14.72 -9.80
N LYS A 80 -11.11 15.35 -9.15
CA LYS A 80 -10.36 16.49 -9.69
C LYS A 80 -9.06 16.03 -10.34
N MET A 81 -9.12 15.73 -11.63
CA MET A 81 -7.96 15.39 -12.45
C MET A 81 -8.08 16.01 -13.84
N PRO A 82 -6.96 16.28 -14.53
CA PRO A 82 -6.97 16.63 -15.95
C PRO A 82 -7.70 15.57 -16.79
N LEU A 83 -8.36 15.98 -17.86
CA LEU A 83 -9.21 15.08 -18.67
C LEU A 83 -8.45 13.85 -19.19
N LYS A 84 -7.18 14.02 -19.58
CA LYS A 84 -6.31 12.92 -20.04
C LYS A 84 -6.10 11.90 -18.92
N THR A 85 -5.71 12.35 -17.72
CA THR A 85 -5.52 11.49 -16.55
C THR A 85 -6.82 10.80 -16.16
N LYS A 86 -7.95 11.51 -16.20
CA LYS A 86 -9.28 10.95 -15.92
C LYS A 86 -9.65 9.82 -16.88
N LEU A 87 -9.32 9.96 -18.17
CA LEU A 87 -9.56 8.92 -19.17
C LEU A 87 -8.71 7.67 -18.91
N VAL A 88 -7.43 7.86 -18.56
CA VAL A 88 -6.53 6.74 -18.19
C VAL A 88 -7.00 6.06 -16.90
N ALA A 89 -7.33 6.84 -15.87
CA ALA A 89 -7.88 6.32 -14.61
C ALA A 89 -9.12 5.47 -14.87
N ARG A 90 -10.03 5.94 -15.73
CA ARG A 90 -11.21 5.19 -16.19
C ARG A 90 -10.87 3.85 -16.81
N LEU A 91 -9.94 3.86 -17.77
CA LEU A 91 -9.54 2.64 -18.48
C LEU A 91 -8.96 1.60 -17.50
N LEU A 92 -8.19 2.06 -16.52
CA LEU A 92 -7.57 1.24 -15.49
C LEU A 92 -8.48 0.93 -14.29
N GLY A 93 -9.74 1.39 -14.30
CA GLY A 93 -10.70 1.16 -13.21
C GLY A 93 -10.34 1.85 -11.90
N MET A 94 -9.61 2.96 -11.99
CA MET A 94 -9.16 3.81 -10.89
C MET A 94 -9.94 5.13 -10.83
N ASP A 95 -11.02 5.25 -11.62
CA ASP A 95 -11.88 6.41 -11.57
C ASP A 95 -12.99 6.23 -10.54
N GLY A 96 -12.96 7.07 -9.51
CA GLY A 96 -14.00 7.09 -8.48
C GLY A 96 -13.42 6.95 -7.08
N ASP A 97 -14.07 6.08 -6.31
CA ASP A 97 -13.76 5.79 -4.92
C ASP A 97 -12.43 5.00 -4.80
N LEU A 98 -12.07 4.60 -3.58
CA LEU A 98 -10.94 3.75 -3.23
C LEU A 98 -10.96 2.49 -4.12
N SER A 99 -9.90 2.30 -4.89
CA SER A 99 -9.88 1.32 -5.98
C SER A 99 -8.50 0.69 -6.17
N VAL A 100 -8.51 -0.58 -6.55
CA VAL A 100 -7.29 -1.33 -6.90
C VAL A 100 -7.10 -1.30 -8.42
N PRO A 101 -5.93 -0.86 -8.92
CA PRO A 101 -5.65 -0.77 -10.34
C PRO A 101 -5.87 -2.10 -11.08
N ARG A 102 -6.56 -2.07 -12.23
CA ARG A 102 -6.87 -3.29 -13.00
C ARG A 102 -5.63 -4.07 -13.42
N ASP A 103 -4.53 -3.39 -13.73
CA ASP A 103 -3.26 -4.01 -14.05
C ASP A 103 -2.77 -4.85 -12.87
N LEU A 104 -2.71 -4.30 -11.64
CA LEU A 104 -2.36 -5.05 -10.43
C LEU A 104 -3.24 -6.31 -10.28
N ARG A 105 -4.55 -6.18 -10.52
CA ARG A 105 -5.51 -7.29 -10.43
C ARG A 105 -5.21 -8.41 -11.42
N LEU A 106 -4.86 -8.06 -12.65
CA LEU A 106 -4.60 -8.99 -13.75
C LEU A 106 -3.23 -9.68 -13.63
N THR A 107 -2.29 -9.08 -12.91
CA THR A 107 -0.92 -9.58 -12.75
C THR A 107 -0.67 -10.30 -11.42
N MET A 108 -1.73 -10.65 -10.69
CA MET A 108 -1.64 -11.52 -9.52
C MET A 108 -1.23 -12.94 -9.92
N LYS A 109 -0.07 -13.38 -9.45
CA LYS A 109 0.41 -14.76 -9.57
C LYS A 109 -0.29 -15.71 -8.58
N SER A 110 -0.68 -15.21 -7.40
CA SER A 110 -1.40 -15.96 -6.38
C SER A 110 -2.46 -15.11 -5.71
N LYS A 111 -3.71 -15.24 -6.16
CA LYS A 111 -4.86 -14.60 -5.51
C LYS A 111 -5.07 -15.09 -4.08
N ALA A 112 -4.74 -16.35 -3.78
CA ALA A 112 -4.82 -16.88 -2.43
C ALA A 112 -3.85 -16.20 -1.45
N ALA A 113 -2.64 -15.83 -1.91
CA ALA A 113 -1.72 -15.05 -1.09
C ALA A 113 -2.23 -13.62 -0.89
N GLY A 114 -2.72 -12.98 -1.96
CA GLY A 114 -3.34 -11.65 -1.88
C GLY A 114 -4.53 -11.60 -0.93
N ARG A 115 -5.45 -12.58 -1.01
CA ARG A 115 -6.59 -12.73 -0.11
C ARG A 115 -6.14 -12.77 1.36
N ARG A 116 -5.18 -13.64 1.71
CA ARG A 116 -4.67 -13.72 3.09
C ARG A 116 -4.03 -12.42 3.57
N SER A 117 -3.35 -11.68 2.69
CA SER A 117 -2.81 -10.36 3.02
C SER A 117 -3.94 -9.37 3.33
N ILE A 118 -4.99 -9.34 2.51
CA ILE A 118 -6.13 -8.44 2.71
C ILE A 118 -6.96 -8.82 3.93
N ASP A 119 -7.20 -10.11 4.18
CA ASP A 119 -7.89 -10.57 5.38
C ASP A 119 -7.18 -10.05 6.63
N ARG A 120 -5.85 -10.20 6.70
CA ARG A 120 -5.04 -9.67 7.81
C ARG A 120 -5.13 -8.15 7.96
N ILE A 121 -5.16 -7.42 6.84
CA ILE A 121 -5.30 -5.96 6.87
C ILE A 121 -6.71 -5.56 7.36
N LEU A 122 -7.74 -6.27 6.90
CA LEU A 122 -9.12 -6.06 7.29
C LEU A 122 -9.41 -6.44 8.76
N ASP A 123 -8.58 -7.28 9.37
CA ASP A 123 -8.65 -7.58 10.80
C ASP A 123 -8.22 -6.39 11.68
N TRP A 124 -7.51 -5.39 11.13
CA TRP A 124 -7.15 -4.19 11.87
C TRP A 124 -8.33 -3.23 12.07
N GLU A 125 -8.36 -2.55 13.21
CA GLU A 125 -9.43 -1.62 13.60
C GLU A 125 -9.17 -0.19 13.11
N PHE A 126 -9.00 -0.02 11.78
CA PHE A 126 -8.80 1.28 11.16
C PHE A 126 -10.12 1.99 10.81
N GLU A 127 -10.11 3.31 10.95
CA GLU A 127 -11.25 4.21 10.66
C GLU A 127 -10.92 5.22 9.55
N ARG A 128 -9.63 5.34 9.20
CA ARG A 128 -9.09 6.22 8.15
C ARG A 128 -8.10 5.48 7.26
N VAL A 129 -8.02 5.85 5.98
CA VAL A 129 -7.00 5.34 5.04
C VAL A 129 -6.23 6.48 4.40
N ILE A 130 -4.91 6.42 4.46
CA ILE A 130 -4.00 7.21 3.64
C ILE A 130 -3.54 6.32 2.49
N VAL A 131 -3.56 6.85 1.28
CA VAL A 131 -3.08 6.18 0.06
C VAL A 131 -1.89 6.93 -0.52
N GLY A 132 -1.00 6.24 -1.22
CA GLY A 132 0.10 6.87 -1.97
C GLY A 132 -0.39 7.83 -3.04
N HIS A 133 -1.59 7.57 -3.59
CA HIS A 133 -2.16 8.36 -4.68
C HIS A 133 -3.61 8.79 -4.41
N GLY A 134 -3.79 10.11 -4.27
CA GLY A 134 -5.09 10.75 -4.23
C GLY A 134 -5.48 11.30 -2.86
N GLN A 135 -6.75 11.19 -2.51
CA GLN A 135 -7.33 11.78 -1.30
C GLN A 135 -7.36 10.79 -0.14
N VAL A 136 -7.20 11.29 1.07
CA VAL A 136 -7.41 10.51 2.29
C VAL A 136 -8.88 10.07 2.40
N VAL A 137 -9.10 8.84 2.85
CA VAL A 137 -10.41 8.31 3.21
C VAL A 137 -10.65 8.55 4.70
N GLU A 138 -11.55 9.46 5.04
CA GLU A 138 -11.86 9.84 6.44
C GLU A 138 -13.09 9.11 7.01
N HIS A 139 -13.92 8.51 6.15
CA HIS A 139 -15.19 7.88 6.54
C HIS A 139 -15.40 6.56 5.80
N ASP A 140 -16.07 5.62 6.47
CA ASP A 140 -16.36 4.27 5.99
C ASP A 140 -15.13 3.50 5.50
N ALA A 141 -13.96 3.78 6.06
CA ALA A 141 -12.68 3.24 5.61
C ALA A 141 -12.71 1.72 5.44
N LYS A 142 -13.18 0.99 6.46
CA LYS A 142 -13.21 -0.47 6.47
C LYS A 142 -14.12 -1.05 5.39
N ARG A 143 -15.28 -0.43 5.16
CA ARG A 143 -16.20 -0.80 4.08
C ARG A 143 -15.59 -0.54 2.71
N ARG A 144 -15.02 0.65 2.51
CA ARG A 144 -14.42 1.07 1.22
C ARG A 144 -13.21 0.22 0.85
N VAL A 145 -12.35 -0.14 1.82
CA VAL A 145 -11.23 -1.07 1.58
C VAL A 145 -11.76 -2.45 1.20
N ARG A 146 -12.77 -2.98 1.92
CA ARG A 146 -13.39 -4.26 1.57
C ARG A 146 -13.90 -4.25 0.13
N GLU A 147 -14.72 -3.26 -0.24
CA GLU A 147 -15.25 -3.09 -1.59
C GLU A 147 -14.15 -2.99 -2.66
N ALA A 148 -13.06 -2.25 -2.40
CA ALA A 148 -11.93 -2.14 -3.30
C ALA A 148 -11.23 -3.50 -3.57
N PHE A 149 -11.25 -4.39 -2.57
CA PHE A 149 -10.62 -5.71 -2.62
C PHE A 149 -11.60 -6.88 -2.78
N ASP A 150 -12.90 -6.64 -3.00
CA ASP A 150 -13.94 -7.69 -3.17
C ASP A 150 -13.62 -8.69 -4.29
N TRP A 151 -12.82 -8.30 -5.27
CA TRP A 151 -12.36 -9.19 -6.34
C TRP A 151 -11.34 -10.24 -5.90
N LEU A 152 -10.75 -10.10 -4.70
CA LEU A 152 -9.87 -11.06 -4.04
C LEU A 152 -10.56 -11.83 -2.91
N LEU A 153 -11.52 -11.23 -2.22
CA LEU A 153 -12.26 -11.86 -1.12
C LEU A 153 -13.17 -12.98 -1.65
#